data_AF-A0A256Z978-F1
#
_entry.id   AF-A0A256Z978-F1
#
_cell.length_a   1.000
_cell.length_b   1.000
_cell.length_c   1.000
_cell.angle_alpha   90.00
_cell.angle_beta   90.00
_cell.angle_gamma   90.00
#
_symmetry.space_group_name_H-M   'P 1'
#
loop_
_entity.id
_entity.type
_entity.pdbx_description
1 polymer ?
#
loop_
_entity_poly.entity_id
_entity_poly.type
_entity_poly.pdbx_seq_one_letter_code
_entity_poly.pdbx_strand_id
1 'polypeptide(L)'
;MGDVEKVLSYTQQLIINPYQGQPENLRKIQNPENWESIKELAQLDGAFVLDRSGRIYCAGAYIMVKNGVKAHPGFGGRHLAAASITQETDAVAIALSSSGTMRIFERGRVIFHQELG
;
A
#
# COMPACT_ATOMS: atom_id res chain seq x y z
N MET A 1 -1.01 3.93 -4.14
CA MET A 1 -0.94 3.93 -5.61
C MET A 1 -0.95 5.36 -6.09
N GLY A 2 0.06 5.75 -6.87
CA GLY A 2 0.26 7.15 -7.30
C GLY A 2 1.08 7.97 -6.30
N ASP A 3 1.41 9.20 -6.69
CA ASP A 3 2.24 10.17 -5.93
C ASP A 3 3.48 9.52 -5.29
N VAL A 4 4.19 8.70 -6.09
CA VAL A 4 5.16 7.72 -5.56
C VAL A 4 6.30 8.38 -4.82
N GLU A 5 6.86 9.45 -5.35
CA GLU A 5 7.98 10.16 -4.70
C GLU A 5 7.59 10.65 -3.31
N LYS A 6 6.39 11.25 -3.20
CA LYS A 6 5.88 11.70 -1.93
C LYS A 6 5.59 10.52 -1.01
N VAL A 7 4.92 9.48 -1.49
CA VAL A 7 4.65 8.26 -0.69
C VAL A 7 5.93 7.64 -0.14
N LEU A 8 6.99 7.56 -0.96
CA LEU A 8 8.29 7.03 -0.55
C LEU A 8 8.94 7.89 0.54
N SER A 9 8.72 9.21 0.56
CA SER A 9 9.19 10.09 1.65
C SER A 9 8.52 9.82 3.00
N TYR A 10 7.34 9.18 3.01
CA TYR A 10 6.65 8.71 4.22
C TYR A 10 6.88 7.22 4.50
N THR A 11 7.80 6.57 3.77
CA THR A 11 8.02 5.12 3.83
C THR A 11 9.34 4.80 4.50
N GLN A 12 9.34 3.79 5.37
CA GLN A 12 10.54 3.12 5.86
C GLN A 12 10.53 1.66 5.46
N GLN A 13 11.69 1.14 5.10
CA GLN A 13 11.81 -0.21 4.59
C GLN A 13 12.00 -1.19 5.76
N LEU A 14 11.10 -2.17 5.92
CA LEU A 14 11.18 -3.15 7.03
C LEU A 14 12.15 -4.31 6.73
N ILE A 15 12.27 -4.66 5.45
CA ILE A 15 13.12 -5.73 4.90
C ILE A 15 13.84 -5.20 3.67
N ILE A 16 14.93 -5.81 3.21
CA ILE A 16 15.55 -5.41 1.93
C ILE A 16 14.48 -5.34 0.82
N ASN A 17 14.42 -4.21 0.11
CA ASN A 17 13.40 -4.01 -0.92
C ASN A 17 13.63 -4.99 -2.10
N PRO A 18 12.74 -5.97 -2.33
CA PRO A 18 12.95 -7.00 -3.35
C PRO A 18 12.81 -6.45 -4.77
N TYR A 19 12.16 -5.30 -4.96
CA TYR A 19 11.96 -4.66 -6.26
C TYR A 19 13.07 -3.67 -6.64
N GLN A 20 14.02 -3.41 -5.73
CA GLN A 20 15.16 -2.55 -6.01
C GLN A 20 16.13 -3.25 -6.98
N GLY A 21 16.61 -2.52 -7.99
CA GLY A 21 17.54 -3.06 -9.00
C GLY A 21 16.90 -3.97 -10.06
N GLN A 22 15.63 -4.35 -9.91
CA GLN A 22 14.93 -5.18 -10.89
C GLN A 22 14.57 -4.39 -12.16
N PRO A 23 14.60 -5.03 -13.34
CA PRO A 23 14.10 -4.46 -14.60
C PRO A 23 12.65 -3.99 -14.50
N GLU A 24 12.32 -2.88 -15.16
CA GLU A 24 10.98 -2.28 -15.05
C GLU A 24 9.85 -3.22 -15.51
N ASN A 25 10.08 -4.01 -16.56
CA ASN A 25 9.10 -4.96 -17.09
C ASN A 25 8.72 -6.06 -16.08
N LEU A 26 9.64 -6.46 -15.19
CA LEU A 26 9.38 -7.45 -14.15
C LEU A 26 8.65 -6.87 -12.94
N ARG A 27 8.54 -5.53 -12.85
CA ARG A 27 7.99 -4.82 -11.69
C ARG A 27 6.54 -4.40 -11.88
N LYS A 28 5.87 -4.84 -12.95
CA LYS A 28 4.48 -4.47 -13.23
C LYS A 28 3.54 -5.43 -12.52
N ILE A 29 2.49 -4.91 -11.88
CA ILE A 29 1.41 -5.74 -11.30
C ILE A 29 0.64 -6.51 -12.38
N GLN A 30 0.62 -5.99 -13.61
CA GLN A 30 0.00 -6.63 -14.76
C GLN A 30 0.88 -7.72 -15.39
N ASN A 31 2.14 -7.86 -14.99
CA ASN A 31 3.01 -8.93 -15.51
C ASN A 31 2.75 -10.24 -14.74
N PRO A 32 2.21 -11.29 -15.39
CA PRO A 32 1.92 -12.56 -14.73
C PRO A 32 3.14 -13.26 -14.11
N GLU A 33 4.34 -13.06 -14.68
CA GLU A 33 5.57 -13.65 -14.13
C GLU A 33 5.90 -13.10 -12.74
N ASN A 34 5.42 -11.89 -12.42
CA ASN A 34 5.63 -11.26 -11.12
C ASN A 34 4.56 -11.65 -10.08
N TRP A 35 3.49 -12.34 -10.48
CA TRP A 35 2.36 -12.60 -9.58
C TRP A 35 2.72 -13.48 -8.41
N GLU A 36 3.57 -14.48 -8.61
CA GLU A 36 3.99 -15.35 -7.51
C GLU A 36 4.82 -14.58 -6.48
N SER A 37 5.75 -13.74 -6.93
CA SER A 37 6.50 -12.84 -6.05
C SER A 37 5.57 -11.88 -5.30
N ILE A 38 4.55 -11.32 -5.94
CA ILE A 38 3.56 -10.47 -5.26
C ILE A 38 2.83 -11.25 -4.17
N LYS A 39 2.36 -12.48 -4.45
CA LYS A 39 1.64 -13.30 -3.46
C LYS A 39 2.49 -13.60 -2.24
N GLU A 40 3.73 -14.04 -2.45
CA GLU A 40 4.66 -14.38 -1.38
C GLU A 40 5.03 -13.15 -0.55
N LEU A 41 5.33 -12.03 -1.22
CA LEU A 41 5.65 -10.76 -0.53
C LEU A 41 4.44 -10.16 0.19
N ALA A 42 3.21 -10.43 -0.26
CA ALA A 42 1.99 -9.95 0.39
C ALA A 42 1.69 -10.65 1.72
N GLN A 43 2.34 -11.78 2.00
CA GLN A 43 2.29 -12.41 3.33
C GLN A 43 3.14 -11.66 4.36
N LEU A 44 4.09 -10.83 3.92
CA LEU A 44 4.97 -10.08 4.80
C LEU A 44 4.28 -8.84 5.37
N ASP A 45 4.80 -8.35 6.50
CA ASP A 45 4.35 -7.09 7.08
C ASP A 45 4.71 -5.89 6.19
N GLY A 46 3.80 -4.92 6.17
CA GLY A 46 3.98 -3.65 5.46
C GLY A 46 3.05 -3.50 4.26
N ALA A 47 3.49 -2.68 3.32
CA ALA A 47 2.72 -2.27 2.15
C ALA A 47 3.54 -2.44 0.86
N PHE A 48 2.82 -2.42 -0.25
CA PHE A 48 3.39 -2.19 -1.58
C PHE A 48 3.19 -0.73 -1.97
N VAL A 49 4.20 -0.14 -2.59
CA VAL A 49 4.10 1.19 -3.21
C VAL A 49 4.21 1.01 -4.72
N LEU A 50 3.24 1.54 -5.45
CA LEU A 50 3.19 1.47 -6.90
C LEU A 50 2.67 2.76 -7.52
N ASP A 51 3.08 3.04 -8.76
CA ASP A 51 2.54 4.16 -9.55
C ASP A 51 1.20 3.81 -10.23
N ARG A 52 0.63 4.78 -10.94
CA ARG A 52 -0.63 4.62 -11.68
C ARG A 52 -0.53 3.69 -12.89
N SER A 53 0.68 3.43 -13.39
CA SER A 53 0.93 2.48 -14.48
C SER A 53 1.01 1.03 -14.00
N GLY A 54 0.98 0.82 -12.67
CA GLY A 54 1.11 -0.49 -12.04
C GLY A 54 2.56 -0.92 -11.79
N ARG A 55 3.55 -0.03 -11.92
CA ARG A 55 4.95 -0.34 -11.55
C ARG A 55 5.11 -0.32 -10.04
N ILE A 56 5.65 -1.39 -9.49
CA ILE A 56 5.95 -1.55 -8.07
C ILE A 56 7.34 -0.97 -7.76
N TYR A 57 7.38 -0.08 -6.78
CA TYR A 57 8.58 0.60 -6.30
C TYR A 57 9.20 -0.11 -5.10
N CYS A 58 8.37 -0.57 -4.16
CA CYS A 58 8.80 -1.38 -3.03
C CYS A 58 7.68 -2.29 -2.51
N ALA A 59 8.09 -3.28 -1.73
CA ALA A 59 7.25 -4.17 -0.92
C ALA A 59 7.87 -4.31 0.48
N GLY A 60 7.07 -4.69 1.48
CA GLY A 60 7.53 -4.74 2.87
C GLY A 60 7.81 -3.34 3.44
N ALA A 61 7.05 -2.35 2.99
CA ALA A 61 7.19 -0.95 3.40
C ALA A 61 6.34 -0.63 4.64
N TYR A 62 6.95 -0.05 5.66
CA TYR A 62 6.25 0.60 6.76
C TYR A 62 5.88 2.04 6.36
N ILE A 63 4.60 2.36 6.45
CA ILE A 63 4.09 3.70 6.17
C ILE A 63 3.97 4.45 7.50
N MET A 64 4.70 5.56 7.62
CA MET A 64 4.68 6.38 8.83
C MET A 64 3.33 7.10 8.97
N VAL A 65 2.65 6.86 10.09
CA VAL A 65 1.38 7.52 10.42
C VAL A 65 1.67 8.89 11.03
N LYS A 66 1.11 9.95 10.44
CA LYS A 66 1.19 11.32 10.99
C LYS A 66 0.10 11.56 12.02
N ASN A 67 0.31 12.58 12.85
CA ASN A 67 -0.69 13.02 13.82
C ASN A 67 -1.92 13.59 13.11
N GLY A 68 -3.10 13.47 13.73
CA GLY A 68 -4.35 14.06 13.22
C GLY A 68 -5.14 13.17 12.27
N VAL A 69 -4.69 11.94 12.02
CA VAL A 69 -5.45 10.92 11.28
C VAL A 69 -6.66 10.48 12.10
N LYS A 70 -7.84 10.51 11.50
CA LYS A 70 -9.07 10.07 12.17
C LYS A 70 -9.13 8.55 12.21
N ALA A 71 -9.03 8.00 13.42
CA ALA A 71 -9.31 6.59 13.68
C ALA A 71 -10.82 6.37 13.83
N HIS A 72 -11.38 5.47 13.01
CA HIS A 72 -12.76 5.01 13.17
C HIS A 72 -12.80 3.67 13.94
N PRO A 73 -13.90 3.33 14.63
CA PRO A 73 -14.04 2.01 15.24
C PRO A 73 -13.77 0.88 14.24
N GLY A 74 -12.95 -0.10 14.64
CA GLY A 74 -12.49 -1.19 13.77
C GLY A 74 -11.23 -0.87 12.95
N PHE A 75 -10.70 0.35 13.01
CA PHE A 75 -9.46 0.69 12.32
C PHE A 75 -8.23 0.22 13.10
N GLY A 76 -7.63 -0.89 12.66
CA GLY A 76 -6.25 -1.26 13.02
C GLY A 76 -5.16 -0.48 12.26
N GLY A 77 -3.90 -0.85 12.49
CA GLY A 77 -2.71 -0.14 11.96
C GLY A 77 -2.69 0.03 10.43
N ARG A 78 -3.12 -0.97 9.65
CA ARG A 78 -3.21 -0.87 8.18
C ARG A 78 -4.19 0.21 7.72
N HIS A 79 -5.31 0.36 8.42
CA HIS A 79 -6.30 1.39 8.12
C HIS A 79 -5.76 2.78 8.47
N LEU A 80 -5.04 2.91 9.59
CA LEU A 80 -4.42 4.17 9.97
C LEU A 80 -3.32 4.58 8.99
N ALA A 81 -2.48 3.64 8.54
CA ALA A 81 -1.49 3.88 7.50
C ALA A 81 -2.13 4.34 6.19
N ALA A 82 -3.19 3.65 5.73
CA ALA A 82 -3.91 4.00 4.50
C ALA A 82 -4.60 5.38 4.60
N ALA A 83 -5.25 5.68 5.71
CA ALA A 83 -5.85 6.99 5.95
C ALA A 83 -4.78 8.09 6.02
N SER A 84 -3.67 7.86 6.74
CA SER A 84 -2.58 8.83 6.86
C SER A 84 -1.96 9.14 5.51
N ILE A 85 -1.57 8.13 4.74
CA ILE A 85 -0.81 8.37 3.52
C ILE A 85 -1.66 9.06 2.46
N THR A 86 -2.95 8.73 2.38
CA THR A 86 -3.88 9.34 1.42
C THR A 86 -4.35 10.72 1.86
N GLN A 87 -4.20 11.08 3.15
CA GLN A 87 -4.39 12.45 3.62
C GLN A 87 -3.23 13.36 3.21
N GLU A 88 -2.01 12.81 3.21
CA GLU A 88 -0.77 13.55 2.96
C GLU A 88 -0.37 13.60 1.48
N THR A 89 -0.94 12.75 0.63
CA THR A 89 -0.54 12.56 -0.77
C THR A 89 -1.74 12.48 -1.70
N ASP A 90 -1.52 12.64 -3.01
CA ASP A 90 -2.56 12.40 -4.04
C ASP A 90 -2.68 10.90 -4.41
N ALA A 91 -2.21 10.02 -3.53
CA ALA A 91 -2.30 8.58 -3.71
C ALA A 91 -3.65 8.03 -3.24
N VAL A 92 -4.01 6.89 -3.80
CA VAL A 92 -5.08 6.02 -3.30
C VAL A 92 -4.45 4.85 -2.55
N ALA A 93 -4.99 4.46 -1.40
CA ALA A 93 -4.52 3.30 -0.64
C ALA A 93 -5.61 2.24 -0.53
N ILE A 94 -5.20 0.98 -0.61
CA ILE A 94 -6.09 -0.18 -0.44
C ILE A 94 -5.61 -0.92 0.79
N ALA A 95 -6.50 -1.16 1.74
CA ALA A 95 -6.22 -1.93 2.95
C ALA A 95 -7.16 -3.13 3.02
N LEU A 96 -6.59 -4.31 3.26
CA LEU A 96 -7.33 -5.53 3.55
C LEU A 96 -7.26 -5.83 5.05
N SER A 97 -8.40 -5.98 5.70
CA SER A 97 -8.46 -6.41 7.10
C SER A 97 -8.35 -7.93 7.20
N SER A 98 -7.92 -8.41 8.38
CA SER A 98 -7.92 -9.84 8.70
C SER A 98 -9.32 -10.46 8.72
N SER A 99 -10.37 -9.63 8.81
CA SER A 99 -11.77 -10.06 8.72
C SER A 99 -12.27 -10.24 7.29
N GLY A 100 -11.41 -10.07 6.27
CA GLY A 100 -11.80 -10.20 4.87
C GLY A 100 -12.36 -8.92 4.25
N THR A 101 -12.34 -7.77 4.94
CA THR A 101 -12.87 -6.53 4.37
C THR A 101 -11.79 -5.76 3.62
N MET A 102 -12.00 -5.51 2.33
CA MET A 102 -11.22 -4.56 1.54
C MET A 102 -11.77 -3.15 1.69
N ARG A 103 -10.90 -2.16 1.88
CA ARG A 103 -11.24 -0.73 1.92
C ARG A 103 -10.33 0.07 1.00
N ILE A 104 -10.90 1.03 0.28
CA ILE A 104 -10.18 1.99 -0.55
C ILE A 104 -10.24 3.36 0.12
N PHE A 105 -9.08 3.97 0.28
CA PHE A 105 -8.87 5.26 0.91
C PHE A 105 -8.41 6.30 -0.11
N GLU A 106 -8.98 7.49 -0.01
CA GLU A 106 -8.59 8.70 -0.75
C GLU A 106 -8.78 9.91 0.16
N ARG A 107 -7.83 10.85 0.17
CA ARG A 107 -7.90 12.08 1.00
C ARG A 107 -8.20 11.80 2.48
N GLY A 108 -7.62 10.71 3.01
CA GLY A 108 -7.78 10.27 4.39
C GLY A 108 -9.16 9.70 4.74
N ARG A 109 -10.00 9.38 3.75
CA ARG A 109 -11.35 8.86 3.96
C ARG A 109 -11.55 7.55 3.21
N VAL A 110 -12.39 6.68 3.74
CA VAL A 110 -12.87 5.50 3.01
C VAL A 110 -13.85 5.97 1.95
N ILE A 111 -13.57 5.68 0.69
CA ILE A 111 -14.45 5.98 -0.45
C ILE A 111 -15.21 4.75 -0.93
N PHE A 112 -14.69 3.55 -0.62
CA PHE A 112 -15.30 2.28 -0.99
C PHE A 112 -14.87 1.19 -0.01
N HIS A 113 -15.75 0.22 0.25
CA HIS A 113 -15.43 -0.98 1.00
C HIS A 113 -16.24 -2.17 0.50
N GLN A 114 -15.66 -3.36 0.61
CA GLN A 114 -16.28 -4.61 0.21
C GLN A 114 -15.81 -5.74 1.12
N GLU A 115 -16.74 -6.57 1.57
CA GLU A 115 -16.43 -7.84 2.21
C GLU A 115 -16.02 -8.85 1.14
N LEU A 116 -14.84 -9.44 1.29
CA LEU A 116 -14.36 -10.54 0.48
C LEU A 116 -14.80 -11.84 1.17
N GLY A 117 -15.73 -12.54 0.53
CA GLY A 117 -16.30 -13.80 1.02
C GLY A 117 -15.37 -14.99 0.88
#